data_AF-A0A2V7S920-F1
#
_entry.id   AF-A0A2V7S920-F1
#
_cell.length_a   1.000
_cell.length_b   1.000
_cell.length_c   1.000
_cell.angle_alpha   90.00
_cell.angle_beta   90.00
_cell.angle_gamma   90.00
#
_symmetry.space_group_name_H-M   'P 1'
#
loop_
_entity.id
_entity.type
_entity.pdbx_description
1 polymer ?
#
loop_
_entity_poly.entity_id
_entity_poly.type
_entity_poly.pdbx_seq_one_letter_code
_entity_poly.pdbx_strand_id
1 'polypeptide(L)'
;AGRTATADDVTAVVGVRRGETLDDLVAAALERRPAAAARLVGPVLEMAGMSGVRIVSALGTGLVGTALARAELDRGGSPPRQAEDAVFRHVLAARPFGLGSYKAVAARWVGWAGAWQAAELARALRAALAADRALKGTTVTEDRGIVLQLVLEFAAPRREAA
;
A
#
# COMPACT_ATOMS: atom_id res chain seq x y z
N ALA A 1 -19.32 31.85 21.33
CA ALA A 1 -18.06 31.35 21.93
C ALA A 1 -17.59 30.14 21.11
N GLY A 2 -16.36 30.15 20.59
CA GLY A 2 -15.81 29.04 19.83
C GLY A 2 -15.17 28.02 20.76
N ARG A 3 -15.69 26.79 20.81
CA ARG A 3 -15.00 25.69 21.49
C ARG A 3 -13.87 25.17 20.60
N THR A 4 -12.80 24.71 21.22
CA THR A 4 -11.70 24.04 20.54
C THR A 4 -12.20 22.75 19.88
N ALA A 5 -11.91 22.58 18.59
CA ALA A 5 -12.27 21.36 17.87
C ALA A 5 -11.41 20.18 18.37
N THR A 6 -12.07 19.05 18.63
CA THR A 6 -11.44 17.77 19.01
C THR A 6 -11.20 16.91 17.77
N ALA A 7 -10.43 15.83 17.92
CA ALA A 7 -10.24 14.87 16.82
C ALA A 7 -11.56 14.25 16.35
N ASP A 8 -12.49 14.02 17.26
CA ASP A 8 -13.80 13.44 16.96
C ASP A 8 -14.67 14.41 16.15
N ASP A 9 -14.56 15.72 16.41
CA ASP A 9 -15.24 16.74 15.62
C ASP A 9 -14.70 16.81 14.19
N VAL A 10 -13.38 16.67 14.03
CA VAL A 10 -12.75 16.62 12.71
C VAL A 10 -13.18 15.34 11.97
N THR A 11 -13.22 14.20 12.64
CA THR A 11 -13.73 12.94 12.05
C THR A 11 -15.20 13.05 11.65
N ALA A 12 -16.05 13.69 12.47
CA ALA A 12 -17.47 13.88 12.16
C ALA A 12 -17.68 14.78 10.94
N VAL A 13 -16.83 15.80 10.73
CA VAL A 13 -16.93 16.74 9.61
C VAL A 13 -16.28 16.21 8.33
N VAL A 14 -15.11 15.57 8.44
CA VAL A 14 -14.31 15.10 7.29
C VAL A 14 -14.69 13.69 6.86
N GLY A 15 -15.36 12.91 7.73
CA GLY A 15 -15.75 11.52 7.48
C GLY A 15 -14.59 10.52 7.55
N VAL A 16 -13.38 10.96 7.87
CA VAL A 16 -12.18 10.10 7.98
C VAL A 16 -12.04 9.58 9.40
N ARG A 17 -12.17 8.26 9.56
CA ARG A 17 -11.90 7.55 10.82
C ARG A 17 -10.40 7.23 10.90
N ARG A 18 -9.76 7.60 12.03
CA ARG A 18 -8.34 7.29 12.24
C ARG A 18 -8.12 5.78 12.19
N GLY A 19 -7.12 5.36 11.44
CA GLY A 19 -6.80 3.93 11.26
C GLY A 19 -7.63 3.23 10.18
N GLU A 20 -8.55 3.94 9.50
CA GLU A 20 -9.39 3.41 8.42
C GLU A 20 -9.14 4.13 7.09
N THR A 21 -7.92 4.63 6.87
CA THR A 21 -7.56 5.34 5.64
C THR A 21 -7.00 4.41 4.56
N LEU A 22 -6.95 4.89 3.32
CA LEU A 22 -6.24 4.21 2.24
C LEU A 22 -4.76 3.95 2.59
N ASP A 23 -4.10 4.89 3.25
CA ASP A 23 -2.71 4.73 3.68
C ASP A 23 -2.57 3.62 4.74
N ASP A 24 -3.54 3.50 5.66
CA ASP A 24 -3.57 2.42 6.66
C ASP A 24 -3.76 1.05 6.00
N LEU A 25 -4.62 0.97 4.97
CA LEU A 25 -4.83 -0.25 4.18
C LEU A 25 -3.55 -0.65 3.44
N VAL A 26 -2.91 0.30 2.74
CA VAL A 26 -1.66 0.05 2.01
C VAL A 26 -0.54 -0.37 2.97
N ALA A 27 -0.39 0.33 4.10
CA ALA A 27 0.58 -0.03 5.12
C ALA A 27 0.33 -1.42 5.69
N ALA A 28 -0.91 -1.75 6.07
CA ALA A 28 -1.25 -3.09 6.57
C ALA A 28 -0.98 -4.19 5.54
N ALA A 29 -1.27 -3.94 4.27
CA ALA A 29 -1.03 -4.91 3.20
C ALA A 29 0.48 -5.14 2.96
N LEU A 30 1.28 -4.08 2.92
CA LEU A 30 2.73 -4.17 2.65
C LEU A 30 3.58 -4.53 3.88
N GLU A 31 3.07 -4.31 5.09
CA GLU A 31 3.61 -4.89 6.33
C GLU A 31 3.21 -6.36 6.52
N ARG A 32 2.49 -6.95 5.56
CA ARG A 32 2.01 -8.35 5.59
C ARG A 32 1.16 -8.66 6.83
N ARG A 33 0.25 -7.73 7.18
CA ARG A 33 -0.75 -7.89 8.26
C ARG A 33 -2.13 -8.23 7.68
N PRO A 34 -2.39 -9.47 7.21
CA PRO A 34 -3.57 -9.81 6.40
C PRO A 34 -4.89 -9.51 7.10
N ALA A 35 -5.00 -9.84 8.39
CA ALA A 35 -6.23 -9.62 9.14
C ALA A 35 -6.55 -8.12 9.30
N ALA A 36 -5.52 -7.28 9.44
CA ALA A 36 -5.70 -5.84 9.51
C ALA A 36 -6.08 -5.28 8.12
N ALA A 37 -5.34 -5.66 7.06
CA ALA A 37 -5.64 -5.24 5.70
C ALA A 37 -7.07 -5.63 5.28
N ALA A 38 -7.48 -6.88 5.54
CA ALA A 38 -8.81 -7.38 5.21
C ALA A 38 -9.94 -6.59 5.90
N ARG A 39 -9.76 -6.20 7.17
CA ARG A 39 -10.75 -5.39 7.90
C ARG A 39 -10.88 -3.97 7.32
N LEU A 40 -9.83 -3.44 6.71
CA LEU A 40 -9.80 -2.09 6.16
C LEU A 40 -10.41 -1.98 4.75
N VAL A 41 -10.55 -3.07 4.01
CA VAL A 41 -11.08 -3.05 2.63
C VAL A 41 -12.49 -2.44 2.57
N GLY A 42 -13.40 -2.87 3.45
CA GLY A 42 -14.78 -2.36 3.49
C GLY A 42 -14.84 -0.87 3.80
N PRO A 43 -14.33 -0.43 4.97
CA PRO A 43 -14.32 0.99 5.35
C PRO A 43 -13.68 1.90 4.30
N VAL A 44 -12.56 1.49 3.68
CA VAL A 44 -11.90 2.31 2.64
C VAL A 44 -12.74 2.41 1.37
N LEU A 45 -13.46 1.35 0.97
CA LEU A 45 -14.37 1.39 -0.19
C LEU A 45 -15.62 2.25 0.07
N GLU A 46 -16.06 2.35 1.32
CA GLU A 46 -17.21 3.18 1.71
C GLU A 46 -16.87 4.68 1.75
N MET A 47 -15.58 5.06 1.73
CA MET A 47 -15.16 6.46 1.67
C MET A 47 -15.59 7.12 0.36
N ALA A 48 -16.04 8.38 0.44
CA ALA A 48 -16.43 9.15 -0.73
C ALA A 48 -15.29 9.27 -1.75
N GLY A 49 -15.56 8.94 -3.01
CA GLY A 49 -14.60 9.03 -4.11
C GLY A 49 -13.59 7.89 -4.18
N MET A 50 -13.71 6.86 -3.33
CA MET A 50 -12.92 5.64 -3.42
C MET A 50 -13.55 4.61 -4.35
N SER A 51 -12.70 3.75 -4.91
CA SER A 51 -13.06 2.62 -5.76
C SER A 51 -12.00 1.53 -5.65
N GLY A 52 -12.33 0.29 -6.06
CA GLY A 52 -11.33 -0.78 -6.11
C GLY A 52 -10.13 -0.39 -6.97
N VAL A 53 -10.36 0.31 -8.08
CA VAL A 53 -9.29 0.81 -8.98
C VAL A 53 -8.33 1.75 -8.25
N ARG A 54 -8.84 2.69 -7.44
CA ARG A 54 -7.98 3.60 -6.65
C ARG A 54 -7.19 2.86 -5.60
N ILE A 55 -7.80 1.88 -4.92
CA ILE A 55 -7.10 1.04 -3.94
C ILE A 55 -5.97 0.25 -4.61
N VAL A 56 -6.26 -0.45 -5.70
CA VAL A 56 -5.26 -1.24 -6.43
C VAL A 56 -4.15 -0.37 -7.00
N SER A 57 -4.47 0.82 -7.50
CA SER A 57 -3.47 1.81 -7.93
C SER A 57 -2.51 2.21 -6.79
N ALA A 58 -3.04 2.44 -5.58
CA ALA A 58 -2.24 2.79 -4.42
C ALA A 58 -1.38 1.60 -3.93
N LEU A 59 -1.95 0.39 -3.87
CA LEU A 59 -1.21 -0.84 -3.56
C LEU A 59 -0.09 -1.09 -4.58
N GLY A 60 -0.37 -0.90 -5.87
CA GLY A 60 0.61 -1.05 -6.95
C GLY A 60 1.77 -0.06 -6.81
N THR A 61 1.47 1.20 -6.50
CA THR A 61 2.50 2.21 -6.23
C THR A 61 3.38 1.82 -5.05
N GLY A 62 2.77 1.35 -3.95
CA GLY A 62 3.51 0.84 -2.79
C GLY A 62 4.37 -0.38 -3.13
N LEU A 63 3.86 -1.33 -3.93
CA LEU A 63 4.61 -2.51 -4.38
C LEU A 63 5.81 -2.15 -5.24
N VAL A 64 5.64 -1.26 -6.23
CA VAL A 64 6.73 -0.80 -7.10
C VAL A 64 7.82 -0.13 -6.26
N GLY A 65 7.43 0.74 -5.35
CA GLY A 65 8.36 1.40 -4.43
C GLY A 65 9.09 0.42 -3.51
N THR A 66 8.38 -0.58 -2.98
CA THR A 66 8.96 -1.64 -2.14
C THR A 66 9.91 -2.53 -2.95
N ALA A 67 9.60 -2.83 -4.21
CA ALA A 67 10.48 -3.57 -5.11
C ALA A 67 11.76 -2.81 -5.44
N LEU A 68 11.66 -1.49 -5.68
CA LEU A 68 12.83 -0.63 -5.82
C LEU A 68 13.70 -0.67 -4.56
N ALA A 69 13.10 -0.49 -3.39
CA ALA A 69 13.81 -0.52 -2.11
C ALA A 69 14.47 -1.88 -1.84
N ARG A 70 13.77 -3.00 -2.13
CA ARG A 70 14.33 -4.36 -2.03
C ARG A 70 15.55 -4.53 -2.92
N ALA A 71 15.49 -4.04 -4.15
CA ALA A 71 16.61 -4.09 -5.10
C ALA A 71 17.82 -3.27 -4.63
N GLU A 72 17.62 -2.14 -3.94
CA GLU A 72 18.72 -1.37 -3.33
C GLU A 72 19.32 -2.11 -2.13
N LEU A 73 18.49 -2.71 -1.27
CA LEU A 73 18.96 -3.52 -0.13
C LEU A 73 19.75 -4.75 -0.57
N ASP A 74 19.33 -5.40 -1.66
CA ASP A 74 20.00 -6.59 -2.22
C ASP A 74 21.35 -6.25 -2.88
N ARG A 75 21.54 -5.01 -3.36
CA ARG A 75 22.69 -4.64 -4.20
C ARG A 75 24.03 -4.55 -3.45
N GLY A 76 24.04 -4.59 -2.12
CA GLY A 76 25.30 -4.45 -1.38
C GLY A 76 25.27 -4.71 0.12
N GLY A 77 24.22 -5.35 0.65
CA GLY A 77 24.03 -5.44 2.10
C GLY A 77 23.98 -4.07 2.77
N SER A 78 23.60 -3.04 1.99
CA SER A 78 23.66 -1.64 2.40
C SER A 78 22.82 -1.44 3.66
N PRO A 79 23.35 -0.74 4.68
CA PRO A 79 22.57 -0.35 5.84
C PRO A 79 21.27 0.33 5.39
N PRO A 80 20.13 0.12 6.07
CA PRO A 80 18.83 0.65 5.65
C PRO A 80 18.84 2.13 5.25
N ARG A 81 19.59 2.98 5.97
CA ARG A 81 19.75 4.41 5.65
C ARG A 81 20.32 4.68 4.25
N GLN A 82 21.28 3.88 3.79
CA GLN A 82 21.84 4.07 2.45
C GLN A 82 20.83 3.69 1.36
N ALA A 83 20.02 2.66 1.61
CA ALA A 83 18.91 2.31 0.73
C ALA A 83 17.84 3.40 0.72
N GLU A 84 17.53 4.02 1.86
CA GLU A 84 16.60 5.16 1.93
C GLU A 84 17.08 6.35 1.08
N ASP A 85 18.36 6.72 1.18
CA ASP A 85 18.95 7.80 0.39
C ASP A 85 18.97 7.47 -1.11
N ALA A 86 19.24 6.22 -1.48
CA ALA A 86 19.18 5.76 -2.88
C ALA A 86 17.75 5.84 -3.44
N VAL A 87 16.77 5.29 -2.71
CA VAL A 87 15.35 5.34 -3.09
C VAL A 87 14.87 6.78 -3.18
N PHE A 88 15.22 7.63 -2.21
CA PHE A 88 14.88 9.06 -2.25
C PHE A 88 15.39 9.74 -3.52
N ARG A 89 16.65 9.48 -3.93
CA ARG A 89 17.21 10.03 -5.18
C ARG A 89 16.44 9.57 -6.41
N HIS A 90 16.06 8.28 -6.48
CA HIS A 90 15.23 7.76 -7.58
C HIS A 90 13.87 8.45 -7.65
N VAL A 91 13.18 8.58 -6.52
CA VAL A 91 11.87 9.25 -6.45
C VAL A 91 11.99 10.73 -6.80
N LEU A 92 13.03 11.41 -6.31
CA LEU A 92 13.29 12.82 -6.62
C LEU A 92 13.57 13.03 -8.12
N ALA A 93 14.24 12.09 -8.78
CA ALA A 93 14.51 12.15 -10.22
C ALA A 93 13.22 11.95 -11.04
N ALA A 94 12.38 10.99 -10.66
CA ALA A 94 11.13 10.69 -11.36
C ALA A 94 9.99 11.69 -11.07
N ARG A 95 10.03 12.38 -9.92
CA ARG A 95 9.00 13.31 -9.41
C ARG A 95 7.56 12.84 -9.59
N PRO A 96 7.21 11.63 -9.10
CA PRO A 96 5.84 11.15 -9.16
C PRO A 96 4.90 12.06 -8.37
N PHE A 97 3.74 12.36 -8.95
CA PHE A 97 2.70 13.14 -8.32
C PHE A 97 2.01 12.36 -7.19
N GLY A 98 1.53 13.05 -6.16
CA GLY A 98 0.65 12.47 -5.13
C GLY A 98 1.32 11.64 -4.04
N LEU A 99 2.66 11.53 -4.00
CA LEU A 99 3.37 10.77 -2.95
C LEU A 99 3.63 11.56 -1.65
N GLY A 100 3.38 12.87 -1.62
CA GLY A 100 3.70 13.71 -0.46
C GLY A 100 5.21 13.82 -0.23
N SER A 101 5.67 13.60 1.00
CA SER A 101 7.10 13.70 1.35
C SER A 101 7.90 12.51 0.82
N TYR A 102 8.73 12.75 -0.21
CA TYR A 102 9.57 11.71 -0.82
C TYR A 102 10.52 11.05 0.18
N LYS A 103 11.01 11.80 1.18
CA LYS A 103 11.86 11.23 2.24
C LYS A 103 11.09 10.25 3.13
N ALA A 104 9.87 10.61 3.53
CA ALA A 104 9.02 9.72 4.32
C ALA A 104 8.62 8.47 3.53
N VAL A 105 8.34 8.63 2.24
CA VAL A 105 8.02 7.52 1.34
C VAL A 105 9.20 6.57 1.16
N ALA A 106 10.41 7.09 0.97
CA ALA A 106 11.61 6.27 0.85
C ALA A 106 11.85 5.43 2.12
N ALA A 107 11.79 6.05 3.29
CA ALA A 107 11.90 5.35 4.58
C ALA A 107 10.84 4.25 4.72
N ARG A 108 9.59 4.55 4.36
CA ARG A 108 8.48 3.60 4.43
C ARG A 108 8.67 2.40 3.50
N TRP A 109 9.08 2.64 2.24
CA TRP A 109 9.32 1.57 1.28
C TRP A 109 10.49 0.67 1.67
N VAL A 110 11.56 1.24 2.23
CA VAL A 110 12.68 0.46 2.79
C VAL A 110 12.24 -0.36 3.99
N GLY A 111 11.43 0.21 4.89
CA GLY A 111 10.84 -0.52 6.01
C GLY A 111 9.99 -1.71 5.55
N TRP A 112 9.10 -1.50 4.58
CA TRP A 112 8.30 -2.58 4.00
C TRP A 112 9.17 -3.63 3.32
N ALA A 113 10.21 -3.25 2.58
CA ALA A 113 11.09 -4.17 1.86
C ALA A 113 11.81 -5.18 2.78
N GLY A 114 11.88 -4.91 4.09
CA GLY A 114 12.37 -5.88 5.08
C GLY A 114 11.50 -7.13 5.22
N ALA A 115 10.20 -7.06 4.91
CA ALA A 115 9.25 -8.17 5.02
C ALA A 115 9.06 -8.98 3.72
N TRP A 116 9.78 -8.61 2.65
CA TRP A 116 9.57 -9.14 1.30
C TRP A 116 10.85 -9.64 0.66
N GLN A 117 10.74 -10.73 -0.08
CA GLN A 117 11.74 -11.17 -1.05
C GLN A 117 11.41 -10.65 -2.46
N ALA A 118 12.43 -10.49 -3.31
CA ALA A 118 12.26 -10.02 -4.69
C ALA A 118 11.25 -10.88 -5.49
N ALA A 119 11.31 -12.21 -5.35
CA ALA A 119 10.39 -13.13 -6.02
C ALA A 119 8.93 -12.99 -5.53
N GLU A 120 8.72 -12.63 -4.25
CA GLU A 120 7.40 -12.39 -3.69
C GLU A 120 6.82 -11.08 -4.23
N LEU A 121 7.63 -10.01 -4.30
CA LEU A 121 7.21 -8.73 -4.88
C LEU A 121 6.85 -8.86 -6.36
N ALA A 122 7.63 -9.62 -7.13
CA ALA A 122 7.31 -9.90 -8.53
C ALA A 122 5.96 -10.62 -8.68
N ARG A 123 5.61 -11.53 -7.76
CA ARG A 123 4.32 -12.21 -7.75
C ARG A 123 3.19 -11.26 -7.36
N ALA A 124 3.38 -10.46 -6.30
CA ALA A 124 2.41 -9.49 -5.84
C ALA A 124 2.11 -8.41 -6.90
N LEU A 125 3.12 -7.95 -7.66
CA LEU A 125 2.93 -7.04 -8.78
C LEU A 125 2.07 -7.66 -9.90
N ARG A 126 2.28 -8.96 -10.21
CA ARG A 126 1.41 -9.67 -11.16
C ARG A 126 -0.02 -9.83 -10.65
N ALA A 127 -0.20 -10.12 -9.36
CA ALA A 127 -1.51 -10.18 -8.72
C ALA A 127 -2.22 -8.83 -8.77
N ALA A 128 -1.52 -7.74 -8.45
CA ALA A 128 -2.05 -6.37 -8.54
C ALA A 128 -2.45 -6.00 -9.97
N LEU A 129 -1.65 -6.38 -10.98
CA LEU A 129 -2.01 -6.19 -12.39
C LEU A 129 -3.24 -7.01 -12.81
N ALA A 130 -3.36 -8.25 -12.32
CA ALA A 130 -4.54 -9.08 -12.57
C ALA A 130 -5.80 -8.47 -11.93
N ALA A 131 -5.68 -7.95 -10.69
CA ALA A 131 -6.76 -7.24 -10.01
C ALA A 131 -7.17 -5.95 -10.74
N ASP A 132 -6.21 -5.13 -11.19
CA ASP A 132 -6.48 -3.93 -11.99
C ASP A 132 -7.27 -4.25 -13.28
N ARG A 133 -6.90 -5.34 -13.95
CA ARG A 133 -7.62 -5.82 -15.15
C ARG A 133 -9.02 -6.30 -14.81
N ALA A 134 -9.19 -7.02 -13.71
CA ALA A 134 -10.49 -7.50 -13.26
C ALA A 134 -11.44 -6.34 -12.94
N LEU A 135 -10.93 -5.27 -12.31
CA LEU A 135 -11.72 -4.10 -11.92
C LEU A 135 -12.24 -3.26 -13.10
N LYS A 136 -11.67 -3.39 -14.29
CA LYS A 136 -12.02 -2.56 -15.47
C LYS A 136 -13.37 -2.93 -16.11
N GLY A 137 -14.15 -3.83 -15.50
CA GLY A 137 -15.49 -4.20 -15.97
C GLY A 137 -16.48 -4.56 -14.87
N THR A 138 -16.22 -4.22 -13.61
CA THR A 138 -16.96 -4.74 -12.44
C THR A 138 -17.89 -3.73 -11.77
N THR A 139 -18.76 -4.24 -10.90
CA THR A 139 -19.60 -3.46 -9.97
C THR A 139 -18.97 -3.36 -8.57
N VAL A 140 -19.43 -2.43 -7.72
CA VAL A 140 -18.84 -2.17 -6.38
C VAL A 140 -18.81 -3.41 -5.46
N THR A 141 -19.81 -4.30 -5.55
CA THR A 141 -19.83 -5.55 -4.76
C THR A 141 -18.67 -6.48 -5.14
N GLU A 142 -18.27 -6.48 -6.40
CA GLU A 142 -17.15 -7.27 -6.92
C GLU A 142 -15.81 -6.61 -6.58
N ASP A 143 -15.73 -5.28 -6.56
CA ASP A 143 -14.53 -4.54 -6.13
C ASP A 143 -14.05 -4.98 -4.75
N ARG A 144 -14.99 -5.12 -3.79
CA ARG A 144 -14.66 -5.60 -2.43
C ARG A 144 -14.03 -6.98 -2.46
N GLY A 145 -14.59 -7.91 -3.23
CA GLY A 145 -14.07 -9.27 -3.36
C GLY A 145 -12.67 -9.30 -3.97
N ILE A 146 -12.47 -8.55 -5.06
CA ILE A 146 -11.19 -8.47 -5.77
C ILE A 146 -10.10 -7.87 -4.87
N VAL A 147 -10.39 -6.74 -4.21
CA VAL A 147 -9.43 -6.09 -3.31
C VAL A 147 -9.13 -6.95 -2.09
N LEU A 148 -10.14 -7.58 -1.49
CA LEU A 148 -9.96 -8.48 -0.36
C LEU A 148 -9.06 -9.67 -0.72
N GLN A 149 -9.30 -10.30 -1.87
CA GLN A 149 -8.47 -11.40 -2.33
C GLN A 149 -7.02 -10.94 -2.52
N LEU A 150 -6.80 -9.80 -3.19
CA LEU A 150 -5.47 -9.25 -3.43
C LEU A 150 -4.68 -9.02 -2.14
N VAL A 151 -5.27 -8.39 -1.13
CA VAL A 151 -4.55 -8.10 0.13
C VAL A 151 -4.26 -9.36 0.95
N LEU A 152 -5.09 -10.40 0.82
CA LEU A 152 -4.83 -11.71 1.44
C LEU A 152 -3.70 -12.46 0.72
N GLU A 153 -3.62 -12.36 -0.60
CA GLU A 153 -2.54 -12.96 -1.39
C GLU A 153 -1.15 -12.42 -1.02
N PHE A 154 -1.04 -11.17 -0.57
CA PHE A 154 0.24 -10.58 -0.12
C PHE A 154 0.79 -11.25 1.14
N ALA A 155 -0.08 -11.78 1.99
CA ALA A 155 0.31 -12.47 3.21
C ALA A 155 0.54 -13.96 3.02
N ALA A 156 0.12 -14.55 1.90
CA ALA A 156 0.22 -15.99 1.68
C ALA A 156 1.70 -16.45 1.74
N PRO A 157 2.09 -17.29 2.71
CA PRO A 157 3.39 -17.91 2.69
C PRO A 157 3.50 -18.81 1.46
N ARG A 158 4.73 -19.04 1.01
CA ARG A 158 5.06 -19.99 -0.04
C ARG A 158 4.37 -21.32 0.32
N ARG A 159 3.37 -21.77 -0.47
CA ARG A 159 3.08 -23.20 -0.48
C ARG A 159 4.37 -23.83 -0.98
N GLU A 160 5.06 -24.55 -0.12
CA GLU A 160 6.12 -25.46 -0.55
C GLU A 160 5.52 -26.32 -1.65
N ALA A 161 6.08 -26.20 -2.85
CA ALA A 161 5.86 -27.20 -3.88
C ALA A 161 6.54 -28.46 -3.32
N ALA A 162 5.72 -29.36 -2.79
CA ALA A 162 6.08 -30.74 -2.52
C ALA A 162 6.29 -31.49 -3.85
#